data_AF-A0A7W2JMK0-F1
#
_entry.id   AF-A0A7W2JMK0-F1
#
_cell.length_a   1.000
_cell.length_b   1.000
_cell.length_c   1.000
_cell.angle_alpha   90.00
_cell.angle_beta   90.00
_cell.angle_gamma   90.00
#
_symmetry.space_group_name_H-M   'P 1'
#
loop_
_entity.id
_entity.type
_entity.pdbx_description
1 polymer ?
#
loop_
_entity_poly.entity_id
_entity_poly.type
_entity_poly.pdbx_seq_one_letter_code
_entity_poly.pdbx_strand_id
1 'polypeptide(L)'
;MERATAAKVINGVSLVAMLAVMWQAVRFVMGDIGNPVAPVFEFVVHTMREGAGLPSEAPASAVWGGPFTGLLEGFQSLMVWAFGFVIWLIAALMVGHSGKAAARVVLVGWQQYRAEQREAREAARIAAERQAAKDRRRELRRKVLEAREPRRGSSGILSFVLGALFGSFFL
;
A
#
# COMPACT_ATOMS: atom_id res chain seq x y z
N MET A 1 22.80 3.41 35.23
CA MET A 1 23.63 3.16 34.02
C MET A 1 23.23 1.88 33.28
N GLU A 2 22.91 0.78 33.98
CA GLU A 2 22.56 -0.51 33.37
C GLU A 2 21.41 -0.47 32.36
N ARG A 3 20.32 0.27 32.65
CA ARG A 3 19.15 0.35 31.76
C ARG A 3 19.44 1.01 30.41
N ALA A 4 20.35 1.98 30.37
CA ALA A 4 20.75 2.65 29.13
C ALA A 4 21.59 1.71 28.25
N THR A 5 22.47 0.91 28.87
CA THR A 5 23.24 -0.13 28.17
C THR A 5 22.31 -1.20 27.62
N ALA A 6 21.37 -1.70 28.42
CA ALA A 6 20.36 -2.68 27.99
C ALA A 6 19.53 -2.17 26.81
N ALA A 7 19.06 -0.92 26.84
CA ALA A 7 18.32 -0.31 25.74
C ALA A 7 19.15 -0.20 24.44
N LYS A 8 20.45 0.14 24.54
CA LYS A 8 21.35 0.17 23.38
C LYS A 8 21.55 -1.23 22.79
N VAL A 9 21.71 -2.25 23.63
CA VAL A 9 21.82 -3.64 23.19
C VAL A 9 20.55 -4.09 22.49
N ILE A 10 19.37 -3.83 23.06
CA ILE A 10 18.08 -4.19 22.43
C ILE A 10 17.93 -3.49 21.07
N ASN A 11 18.30 -2.22 20.97
CA ASN A 11 18.25 -1.50 19.70
C ASN A 11 19.22 -2.09 18.67
N GLY A 12 20.44 -2.46 19.09
CA GLY A 12 21.42 -3.13 18.24
C GLY A 12 20.94 -4.49 17.74
N VAL A 13 20.44 -5.35 18.64
CA VAL A 13 19.87 -6.66 18.29
C VAL A 13 18.67 -6.50 17.37
N SER A 14 17.81 -5.51 17.60
CA SER A 14 16.65 -5.25 16.75
C SER A 14 17.03 -4.78 15.36
N LEU A 15 18.11 -4.00 15.21
CA LEU A 15 18.65 -3.62 13.91
C LEU A 15 19.19 -4.83 13.15
N VAL A 16 19.91 -5.72 13.83
CA VAL A 16 20.39 -6.97 13.22
C VAL A 16 19.22 -7.86 12.80
N ALA A 17 18.20 -7.99 13.66
CA ALA A 17 16.99 -8.75 13.34
C ALA A 17 16.23 -8.14 12.15
N MET A 18 16.10 -6.81 12.08
CA MET A 18 15.50 -6.11 10.94
C MET A 18 16.27 -6.39 9.65
N LEU A 19 17.60 -6.34 9.67
CA LEU A 19 18.44 -6.65 8.51
C LEU A 19 18.30 -8.12 8.10
N ALA A 20 18.23 -9.05 9.06
CA ALA A 20 18.02 -10.47 8.79
C ALA A 20 16.66 -10.77 8.15
N VAL A 21 15.60 -10.03 8.54
CA VAL A 21 14.29 -10.12 7.88
C VAL A 21 14.31 -9.48 6.49
N MET A 22 14.99 -8.34 6.35
CA MET A 22 15.14 -7.70 5.03
C MET A 22 15.93 -8.57 4.05
N TRP A 23 16.89 -9.36 4.53
CA TRP A 23 17.58 -10.37 3.74
C TRP A 23 16.62 -11.43 3.17
N GLN A 24 15.53 -11.77 3.86
CA GLN A 24 14.52 -12.69 3.31
C GLN A 24 13.83 -12.11 2.08
N ALA A 25 13.71 -10.78 1.95
CA ALA A 25 13.21 -10.16 0.73
C ALA A 25 14.14 -10.43 -0.47
N VAL A 26 15.46 -10.38 -0.24
CA VAL A 26 16.46 -10.67 -1.28
C VAL A 26 16.39 -12.15 -1.69
N ARG A 27 16.33 -13.05 -0.70
CA ARG A 27 16.17 -14.50 -0.95
C ARG A 27 14.88 -14.82 -1.68
N PHE A 28 13.79 -14.11 -1.38
CA PHE A 28 12.54 -14.21 -2.10
C PHE A 28 12.68 -13.76 -3.57
N VAL A 29 13.38 -12.65 -3.83
CA VAL A 29 13.66 -12.18 -5.20
C VAL A 29 14.54 -13.16 -5.97
N MET A 30 15.51 -13.80 -5.31
CA MET A 30 16.35 -14.85 -5.89
C MET A 30 15.60 -16.16 -6.14
N GLY A 31 14.39 -16.33 -5.57
CA GLY A 31 13.61 -17.57 -5.67
C GLY A 31 14.04 -18.67 -4.70
N ASP A 32 14.92 -18.37 -3.74
CA ASP A 32 15.39 -19.33 -2.73
C ASP A 32 14.32 -19.68 -1.68
N ILE A 33 13.28 -18.86 -1.58
CA ILE A 33 12.20 -18.99 -0.59
C ILE A 33 10.86 -18.80 -1.31
N GLY A 34 9.89 -19.65 -0.95
CA GLY A 34 8.53 -19.59 -1.46
C GLY A 34 7.81 -18.29 -1.10
N ASN A 35 6.74 -17.99 -1.83
CA ASN A 35 5.98 -16.77 -1.63
C ASN A 35 5.17 -16.82 -0.32
N PRO A 36 5.39 -15.90 0.64
CA PRO A 36 4.64 -15.91 1.91
C PRO A 36 3.13 -15.67 1.73
N VAL A 37 2.71 -15.15 0.57
CA VAL A 37 1.32 -14.82 0.24
C VAL A 37 0.65 -15.95 -0.55
N ALA A 38 1.39 -16.97 -0.99
CA ALA A 38 0.83 -18.08 -1.75
C ALA A 38 -0.39 -18.72 -1.07
N PRO A 39 -0.39 -19.02 0.26
CA PRO A 39 -1.55 -19.62 0.91
C PRO A 39 -2.79 -18.73 0.89
N VAL A 40 -2.62 -17.40 0.98
CA VAL A 40 -3.72 -16.44 0.94
C VAL A 40 -4.31 -16.37 -0.47
N PHE A 41 -3.46 -16.36 -1.50
CA PHE A 41 -3.91 -16.39 -2.88
C PHE A 41 -4.62 -17.70 -3.22
N GLU A 42 -4.09 -18.84 -2.78
CA GLU A 42 -4.74 -20.14 -2.96
C GLU A 42 -6.11 -20.18 -2.31
N PHE A 43 -6.23 -19.68 -1.08
CA PHE A 43 -7.51 -19.58 -0.39
C PHE A 43 -8.51 -18.71 -1.18
N VAL A 44 -8.11 -17.52 -1.62
CA VAL A 44 -8.98 -16.61 -2.39
C VAL A 44 -9.42 -17.25 -3.71
N VAL A 45 -8.50 -17.88 -4.44
CA VAL A 45 -8.80 -18.57 -5.69
C VAL A 45 -9.75 -19.74 -5.45
N HIS A 46 -9.54 -20.51 -4.38
CA HIS A 46 -10.42 -21.61 -4.00
C HIS A 46 -11.84 -21.10 -3.71
N THR A 47 -11.99 -20.06 -2.89
CA THR A 47 -13.31 -19.47 -2.59
C THR A 47 -14.00 -18.93 -3.84
N MET A 48 -13.25 -18.32 -4.77
CA MET A 48 -13.80 -17.86 -6.05
C MET A 48 -14.25 -19.02 -6.94
N ARG A 49 -13.51 -20.13 -6.97
CA ARG A 49 -13.90 -21.34 -7.73
C ARG A 49 -15.17 -21.97 -7.18
N GLU A 50 -15.25 -22.13 -5.86
CA GLU A 50 -16.47 -22.63 -5.19
C GLU A 50 -17.67 -21.73 -5.48
N GLY A 51 -17.49 -20.41 -5.38
CA GLY A 51 -18.56 -19.45 -5.69
C GLY A 51 -19.00 -19.45 -7.17
N ALA A 52 -18.10 -19.84 -8.08
CA ALA A 52 -18.38 -19.97 -9.50
C ALA A 52 -18.91 -21.36 -9.90
N GLY A 53 -19.04 -22.30 -8.96
CA GLY A 53 -19.44 -23.68 -9.24
C GLY A 53 -18.43 -24.47 -10.08
N LEU A 54 -17.17 -24.04 -10.09
CA LEU A 54 -16.09 -24.68 -10.86
C LEU A 54 -15.45 -25.81 -10.04
N PRO A 55 -15.00 -26.90 -10.69
CA PRO A 55 -14.29 -27.97 -9.99
C PRO A 55 -12.97 -27.44 -9.39
N SER A 56 -12.57 -28.00 -8.25
CA SER A 56 -11.39 -27.54 -7.48
C SER A 56 -10.09 -27.58 -8.32
N GLU A 57 -10.00 -28.50 -9.28
CA GLU A 57 -8.85 -28.66 -10.19
C GLU A 57 -8.87 -27.72 -11.41
N ALA A 58 -9.93 -26.92 -11.60
CA ALA A 58 -9.99 -25.99 -12.72
C ALA A 58 -8.85 -24.96 -12.63
N PRO A 59 -8.10 -24.68 -13.71
CA PRO A 59 -7.04 -23.67 -13.68
C PRO A 59 -7.61 -22.30 -13.28
N ALA A 60 -6.83 -21.45 -12.60
CA ALA A 60 -7.30 -20.13 -12.15
C ALA A 60 -7.80 -19.25 -13.32
N SER A 61 -7.25 -19.46 -14.52
CA SER A 61 -7.70 -18.84 -15.76
C SER A 61 -9.10 -19.29 -16.23
N ALA A 62 -9.63 -20.41 -15.73
CA ALA A 62 -11.00 -20.84 -15.98
C ALA A 62 -12.05 -19.93 -15.30
N VAL A 63 -11.68 -19.26 -14.19
CA VAL A 63 -12.56 -18.30 -13.50
C VAL A 63 -12.78 -17.04 -14.35
N TRP A 64 -11.76 -16.64 -15.12
CA TRP A 64 -11.75 -15.37 -15.88
C TRP A 64 -11.81 -15.55 -17.39
N GLY A 65 -12.14 -16.75 -17.87
CA GLY A 65 -12.00 -17.21 -19.26
C GLY A 65 -12.29 -16.15 -20.33
N GLY A 66 -11.31 -15.90 -21.20
CA GLY A 66 -11.40 -14.88 -22.26
C GLY A 66 -10.07 -14.66 -22.99
N PRO A 67 -10.05 -13.80 -24.03
CA PRO A 67 -8.86 -13.54 -24.85
C PRO A 67 -7.70 -12.85 -24.09
N PHE A 68 -7.92 -12.47 -22.83
CA PHE A 68 -6.94 -11.79 -21.97
C PHE A 68 -6.31 -12.71 -20.92
N THR A 69 -6.55 -14.03 -20.94
CA THR A 69 -6.05 -14.97 -19.92
C THR A 69 -4.53 -14.91 -19.73
N GLY A 70 -3.75 -14.89 -20.81
CA GLY A 70 -2.29 -14.79 -20.70
C GLY A 70 -1.80 -13.46 -20.10
N LEU A 71 -2.52 -12.35 -20.37
CA LEU A 71 -2.22 -11.05 -19.79
C LEU A 71 -2.56 -11.03 -18.28
N LEU A 72 -3.68 -11.64 -17.91
CA LEU A 72 -4.11 -11.79 -16.51
C LEU A 72 -3.18 -12.70 -15.73
N GLU A 73 -2.70 -13.82 -16.31
CA GLU A 73 -1.72 -14.71 -15.67
C GLU A 73 -0.38 -14.00 -15.43
N GLY A 74 0.12 -13.25 -16.42
CA GLY A 74 1.33 -12.43 -16.25
C GLY A 74 1.15 -11.34 -15.18
N PHE A 75 0.01 -10.66 -15.18
CA PHE A 75 -0.33 -9.67 -14.17
C PHE A 75 -0.45 -10.29 -12.77
N GLN A 76 -1.10 -11.44 -12.63
CA GLN A 76 -1.24 -12.16 -11.37
C GLN A 76 0.13 -12.60 -10.84
N SER A 77 0.99 -13.15 -11.69
CA SER A 77 2.36 -13.52 -11.32
C SER A 77 3.15 -12.30 -10.81
N LEU A 78 3.06 -11.17 -11.53
CA LEU A 78 3.69 -9.91 -11.11
C LEU A 78 3.14 -9.41 -9.77
N MET A 79 1.82 -9.45 -9.57
CA MET A 79 1.19 -9.03 -8.31
C MET A 79 1.64 -9.92 -7.15
N VAL A 80 1.61 -11.24 -7.33
CA VAL A 80 2.05 -12.22 -6.33
C VAL A 80 3.50 -11.96 -5.93
N TRP A 81 4.38 -11.72 -6.91
CA TRP A 81 5.77 -11.34 -6.66
C TRP A 81 5.90 -10.01 -5.90
N ALA A 82 5.21 -8.96 -6.36
CA ALA A 82 5.25 -7.65 -5.74
C ALA A 82 4.73 -7.67 -4.28
N PHE A 83 3.64 -8.40 -4.02
CA PHE A 83 3.10 -8.56 -2.67
C PHE A 83 4.05 -9.32 -1.75
N GLY A 84 4.69 -10.38 -2.23
CA GLY A 84 5.70 -11.12 -1.47
C GLY A 84 6.85 -10.20 -1.04
N PHE A 85 7.37 -9.39 -1.97
CA PHE A 85 8.43 -8.42 -1.69
C PHE A 85 7.97 -7.36 -0.67
N VAL A 86 6.79 -6.78 -0.86
CA VAL A 86 6.23 -5.75 0.04
C VAL A 86 6.00 -6.31 1.44
N ILE A 87 5.54 -7.55 1.58
CA ILE A 87 5.34 -8.18 2.89
C ILE A 87 6.64 -8.34 3.65
N TRP A 88 7.72 -8.75 2.99
CA TRP A 88 9.02 -8.83 3.64
C TRP A 88 9.55 -7.47 4.09
N LEU A 89 9.32 -6.42 3.29
CA LEU A 89 9.65 -5.05 3.68
C LEU A 89 8.84 -4.59 4.89
N ILE A 90 7.52 -4.83 4.90
CA ILE A 90 6.65 -4.48 6.03
C ILE A 90 7.09 -5.24 7.29
N ALA A 91 7.39 -6.54 7.17
CA ALA A 91 7.87 -7.35 8.28
C ALA A 91 9.19 -6.80 8.85
N ALA A 92 10.15 -6.42 8.01
CA ALA A 92 11.40 -5.82 8.46
C ALA A 92 11.13 -4.50 9.21
N LEU A 93 10.28 -3.62 8.65
CA LEU A 93 9.90 -2.37 9.30
C LEU A 93 9.20 -2.59 10.65
N MET A 94 8.32 -3.59 10.75
CA MET A 94 7.67 -3.96 12.01
C MET A 94 8.66 -4.42 13.07
N VAL A 95 9.66 -5.23 12.69
CA VAL A 95 10.74 -5.65 13.61
C VAL A 95 11.55 -4.44 14.07
N GLY A 96 11.91 -3.54 13.16
CA GLY A 96 12.64 -2.32 13.51
C GLY A 96 11.85 -1.40 14.44
N HIS A 97 10.55 -1.23 14.20
CA HIS A 97 9.70 -0.36 15.02
C HIS A 97 9.40 -0.95 16.40
N SER A 98 9.10 -2.26 16.46
CA SER A 98 8.89 -2.97 17.73
C SER A 98 10.16 -3.01 18.58
N GLY A 99 11.33 -3.19 17.96
CA GLY A 99 12.62 -3.12 18.63
C GLY A 99 12.93 -1.76 19.26
N LYS A 100 12.67 -0.67 18.52
CA LYS A 100 12.80 0.70 19.07
C LYS A 100 11.82 0.95 20.22
N ALA A 101 10.58 0.49 20.09
CA ALA A 101 9.58 0.58 21.16
C ALA A 101 10.01 -0.21 22.41
N ALA A 102 10.49 -1.44 22.23
CA ALA A 102 11.01 -2.27 23.32
C ALA A 102 12.22 -1.63 24.01
N ALA A 103 13.17 -1.09 23.25
CA ALA A 103 14.30 -0.36 23.80
C ALA A 103 13.86 0.87 24.63
N ARG A 104 12.85 1.60 24.16
CA ARG A 104 12.31 2.76 24.87
C ARG A 104 11.52 2.36 26.12
N VAL A 105 10.75 1.27 26.08
CA VAL A 105 10.10 0.69 27.26
C VAL A 105 11.14 0.31 28.32
N VAL A 106 12.27 -0.27 27.95
CA VAL A 106 13.34 -0.63 28.90
C VAL A 106 14.05 0.60 29.46
N LEU A 107 14.21 1.65 28.66
CA LEU A 107 14.90 2.87 29.07
C LEU A 107 14.07 3.75 30.01
N VAL A 108 12.78 3.95 29.67
CA VAL A 108 11.88 4.90 30.37
C VAL A 108 10.89 4.15 31.29
N GLY A 109 10.72 2.85 31.12
CA GLY A 109 9.73 2.05 31.85
C GLY A 109 8.34 2.08 31.19
N TRP A 110 7.58 1.00 31.42
CA TRP A 110 6.28 0.77 30.77
C TRP A 110 5.23 1.86 31.07
N GLN A 111 5.21 2.39 32.29
CA GLN A 111 4.22 3.41 32.68
C GLN A 111 4.47 4.75 31.99
N GLN A 112 5.72 5.23 31.97
CA GLN A 112 6.08 6.47 31.27
C GLN A 112 5.95 6.32 29.75
N TYR A 113 6.30 5.16 29.19
CA TYR A 113 6.08 4.88 27.77
C TYR A 113 4.59 4.95 27.38
N ARG A 114 3.68 4.41 28.20
CA ARG A 114 2.23 4.52 27.96
C ARG A 114 1.74 5.96 28.04
N ALA A 115 2.31 6.80 28.90
CA ALA A 115 1.98 8.22 28.98
C ALA A 115 2.43 8.96 27.71
N GLU A 116 3.70 8.79 27.29
CA GLU A 116 4.22 9.37 26.03
C GLU A 116 3.35 8.97 24.82
N GLN A 117 2.90 7.72 24.76
CA GLN A 117 2.06 7.24 23.67
C GLN A 117 0.64 7.82 23.67
N ARG A 118 0.08 8.11 24.86
CA ARG A 118 -1.23 8.79 24.96
C ARG A 118 -1.12 10.23 24.47
N GLU A 119 -0.10 10.95 24.92
CA GLU A 119 0.17 12.32 24.51
C GLU A 119 0.44 12.41 22.99
N ALA A 120 1.23 11.49 22.44
CA ALA A 120 1.49 11.44 20.99
C ALA A 120 0.21 11.21 20.16
N ARG A 121 -0.72 10.37 20.65
CA ARG A 121 -2.01 10.12 19.97
C ARG A 121 -2.93 11.34 20.03
N GLU A 122 -2.97 12.02 21.17
CA GLU A 122 -3.74 13.25 21.32
C GLU A 122 -3.19 14.36 20.42
N ALA A 123 -1.87 14.54 20.38
CA ALA A 123 -1.22 15.49 19.48
C ALA A 123 -1.49 15.17 17.99
N ALA A 124 -1.46 13.88 17.61
CA ALA A 124 -1.76 13.45 16.25
C ALA A 124 -3.24 13.74 15.87
N ARG A 125 -4.17 13.55 16.81
CA ARG A 125 -5.59 13.86 16.60
C ARG A 125 -5.80 15.36 16.36
N ILE A 126 -5.17 16.21 17.19
CA ILE A 126 -5.25 17.67 17.03
C ILE A 126 -4.61 18.10 15.70
N ALA A 127 -3.50 17.48 15.29
CA ALA A 127 -2.87 17.76 14.00
C ALA A 127 -3.76 17.34 12.82
N ALA A 128 -4.42 16.18 12.90
CA ALA A 128 -5.36 15.71 11.88
C ALA A 128 -6.58 16.63 11.76
N GLU A 129 -7.13 17.10 12.88
CA GLU A 129 -8.24 18.07 12.89
C GLU A 129 -7.83 19.41 12.27
N ARG A 130 -6.62 19.88 12.54
CA ARG A 130 -6.05 21.09 11.89
C ARG A 130 -5.84 20.89 10.39
N GLN A 131 -5.41 19.71 9.96
CA GLN A 131 -5.23 19.38 8.54
C GLN A 131 -6.60 19.36 7.83
N ALA A 132 -7.59 18.67 8.41
CA ALA A 132 -8.95 18.61 7.88
C ALA A 132 -9.61 20.00 7.80
N ALA A 133 -9.35 20.88 8.77
CA ALA A 133 -9.81 22.27 8.72
C ALA A 133 -9.15 23.08 7.60
N LYS A 134 -7.87 22.85 7.31
CA LYS A 134 -7.17 23.48 6.18
C LYS A 134 -7.68 22.96 4.84
N ASP A 135 -7.95 21.67 4.74
CA ASP A 135 -8.44 21.04 3.50
C ASP A 135 -9.88 21.48 3.18
N ARG A 136 -10.76 21.58 4.20
CA ARG A 136 -12.09 22.21 4.03
C ARG A 136 -12.02 23.64 3.49
N ARG A 137 -11.03 24.43 3.94
CA ARG A 137 -10.82 25.81 3.42
C ARG A 137 -10.32 25.81 1.97
N ARG A 138 -9.52 24.83 1.57
CA ARG A 138 -9.05 24.69 0.19
C ARG A 138 -10.18 24.27 -0.74
N GLU A 139 -11.03 23.35 -0.30
CA GLU A 139 -12.22 22.94 -1.05
C GLU A 139 -13.22 24.08 -1.20
N LEU A 140 -13.45 24.88 -0.16
CA LEU A 140 -14.31 26.07 -0.26
C LEU A 140 -13.74 27.11 -1.22
N ARG A 141 -12.43 27.36 -1.20
CA ARG A 141 -11.77 28.24 -2.18
C ARG A 141 -11.88 27.70 -3.60
N ARG A 142 -11.73 26.40 -3.79
CA ARG A 142 -11.89 25.74 -5.09
C ARG A 142 -13.32 25.86 -5.61
N LYS A 143 -14.33 25.62 -4.76
CA LYS A 143 -15.75 25.79 -5.11
C LYS A 143 -16.11 27.24 -5.41
N VAL A 144 -15.52 28.21 -4.70
CA VAL A 144 -15.70 29.64 -5.00
C VAL A 144 -15.04 30.03 -6.32
N LEU A 145 -13.86 29.48 -6.65
CA LEU A 145 -13.21 29.70 -7.94
C LEU A 145 -14.02 29.06 -9.09
N GLU A 146 -14.47 27.81 -8.91
CA GLU A 146 -15.33 27.10 -9.89
C GLU A 146 -16.69 27.81 -10.08
N ALA A 147 -17.24 28.45 -9.04
CA ALA A 147 -18.46 29.26 -9.16
C ALA A 147 -18.22 30.65 -9.77
N ARG A 148 -17.00 31.19 -9.65
CA ARG A 148 -16.63 32.51 -10.19
C ARG A 148 -16.16 32.44 -11.66
N GLU A 149 -15.74 31.28 -12.13
CA GLU A 149 -15.48 31.02 -13.55
C GLU A 149 -16.68 30.32 -14.20
N PRO A 150 -17.62 31.05 -14.83
CA PRO A 150 -18.55 30.42 -15.76
C PRO A 150 -17.75 29.93 -16.96
N ARG A 151 -17.30 28.66 -16.91
CA ARG A 151 -16.84 27.78 -17.99
C ARG A 151 -16.62 28.50 -19.33
N ARG A 152 -15.61 29.37 -19.40
CA ARG A 152 -15.31 30.14 -20.60
C ARG A 152 -14.25 29.38 -21.40
N GLY A 153 -14.71 28.67 -22.43
CA GLY A 153 -13.88 28.29 -23.57
C GLY A 153 -13.25 26.90 -23.52
N SER A 154 -14.00 25.88 -23.98
CA SER A 154 -13.39 24.74 -24.68
C SER A 154 -14.33 24.17 -25.77
N SER A 155 -14.99 25.03 -26.55
CA SER A 155 -15.84 24.62 -27.69
C SER A 155 -15.17 24.79 -29.07
N GLY A 156 -13.91 25.23 -29.13
CA GLY A 156 -13.21 25.45 -30.40
C GLY A 156 -12.56 24.19 -30.99
N ILE A 157 -11.85 23.41 -30.17
CA ILE A 157 -11.04 22.28 -30.64
C ILE A 157 -11.92 21.12 -31.12
N LEU A 158 -13.02 20.85 -30.42
CA LEU A 158 -13.94 19.76 -30.78
C LEU A 158 -14.68 20.05 -32.09
N SER A 159 -15.01 21.33 -32.35
CA SER A 159 -15.61 21.79 -33.60
C SER A 159 -14.62 21.71 -34.77
N PHE A 160 -13.34 21.98 -34.52
CA PHE A 160 -12.28 21.86 -35.53
C PHE A 160 -12.00 20.40 -35.92
N VAL A 161 -11.99 19.49 -34.94
CA VAL A 161 -11.81 18.05 -35.17
C VAL A 161 -13.01 17.44 -35.91
N LEU A 162 -14.24 17.85 -35.55
CA LEU A 162 -15.44 17.45 -36.28
C LEU A 162 -15.46 17.99 -37.72
N GLY A 163 -15.06 19.25 -37.93
CA GLY A 163 -14.94 19.82 -39.29
C GLY A 163 -13.90 19.13 -40.16
N ALA A 164 -12.74 18.77 -39.60
CA ALA A 164 -11.68 18.06 -40.31
C ALA A 164 -12.08 16.62 -40.69
N LEU A 165 -12.82 15.92 -39.81
CA LEU A 165 -13.31 14.58 -40.09
C LEU A 165 -14.41 14.57 -41.18
N PHE A 166 -15.33 15.54 -41.17
CA PHE A 166 -16.36 15.63 -42.21
C PHE A 166 -15.83 16.12 -43.57
N GLY A 167 -14.81 16.99 -43.58
CA GLY A 167 -14.17 17.43 -44.82
C GLY A 167 -13.37 16.33 -45.53
N SER A 168 -12.88 15.34 -44.78
CA SER A 168 -12.11 14.20 -45.31
C SER A 168 -12.96 13.16 -46.08
N PHE A 169 -14.29 13.22 -46.00
CA PHE A 169 -15.18 12.28 -46.69
C PHE A 169 -15.73 12.81 -48.02
N PHE A 170 -15.50 14.08 -48.34
CA PHE A 170 -16.04 14.76 -49.52
C PHE A 170 -14.96 15.23 -50.53
N LEU A 171 -13.72 14.74 -50.38
CA LEU A 171 -12.60 14.97 -51.29
C LEU A 171 -11.99 13.62 -51.69
#